data_AF-A0A354YZF7-F1
#
_entry.id   AF-A0A354YZF7-F1
#
_cell.length_a   1.000
_cell.length_b   1.000
_cell.length_c   1.000
_cell.angle_alpha   90.00
_cell.angle_beta   90.00
_cell.angle_gamma   90.00
#
_symmetry.space_group_name_H-M   'P 1'
#
loop_
_entity.id
_entity.type
_entity.pdbx_description
1 polymer ?
#
loop_
_entity_poly.entity_id
_entity_poly.type
_entity_poly.pdbx_seq_one_letter_code
_entity_poly.pdbx_strand_id
1 'polypeptide(L)'
;IKSRLRMMALYYSAQARNYLVLGTSNKSELCVGYSTKYGDAGVDLQLLGDLLKREVYELAQFLDVPESIINKPPSGGLWSGQTDEGEMGLTYEELDNYLASGEGSLEV
;
A
#
# COMPACT_ATOMS: atom_id res chain seq x y z
N ILE A 1 1.44 -15.00 7.56
CA ILE A 1 1.83 -14.92 9.00
C ILE A 1 2.59 -13.64 9.33
N LYS A 2 3.73 -13.34 8.65
CA LYS A 2 4.58 -12.16 8.94
C LYS A 2 3.81 -10.84 9.10
N SER A 3 2.92 -10.50 8.16
CA SER A 3 2.11 -9.27 8.22
C SER A 3 1.24 -9.18 9.49
N ARG A 4 0.58 -10.28 9.87
CA ARG A 4 -0.24 -10.35 11.11
C ARG A 4 0.58 -10.20 12.38
N LEU A 5 1.84 -10.66 12.39
CA LEU A 5 2.74 -10.42 13.53
C LEU A 5 3.11 -8.95 13.67
N ARG A 6 3.28 -8.22 12.55
CA ARG A 6 3.52 -6.76 12.59
C ARG A 6 2.31 -6.02 13.15
N MET A 7 1.10 -6.38 12.70
CA MET A 7 -0.16 -5.84 13.24
C MET A 7 -0.23 -6.03 14.75
N MET A 8 0.01 -7.24 15.25
CA MET A 8 0.01 -7.50 16.70
C MET A 8 1.03 -6.65 17.46
N ALA A 9 2.24 -6.49 16.92
CA ALA A 9 3.27 -5.66 17.55
C ALA A 9 2.89 -4.17 17.59
N LEU A 10 2.28 -3.66 16.51
CA LEU A 10 1.78 -2.28 16.44
C LEU A 10 0.67 -2.04 17.45
N TYR A 11 -0.33 -2.93 17.52
CA TYR A 11 -1.41 -2.80 18.50
C TYR A 11 -0.95 -2.95 19.95
N TYR A 12 0.02 -3.82 20.22
CA TYR A 12 0.65 -3.89 21.54
C TYR A 12 1.29 -2.54 21.91
N SER A 13 2.06 -1.95 20.99
CA SER A 13 2.70 -0.65 21.21
C SER A 13 1.69 0.48 21.40
N ALA A 14 0.62 0.47 20.60
CA ALA A 14 -0.45 1.46 20.63
C ALA A 14 -1.24 1.39 21.94
N GLN A 15 -1.63 0.19 22.38
CA GLN A 15 -2.30 -0.03 23.66
C GLN A 15 -1.47 0.47 24.84
N ALA A 16 -0.16 0.19 24.84
CA ALA A 16 0.74 0.63 25.91
C ALA A 16 0.93 2.15 25.99
N ARG A 17 0.61 2.89 24.92
CA ARG A 17 0.85 4.33 24.78
C ARG A 17 -0.41 5.17 24.60
N ASN A 18 -1.58 4.53 24.59
CA ASN A 18 -2.85 5.16 24.26
C ASN A 18 -2.84 5.84 22.87
N TYR A 19 -2.31 5.15 21.86
CA TYR A 19 -2.28 5.60 20.46
C TYR A 19 -3.26 4.81 19.59
N LEU A 20 -3.47 5.30 18.37
CA LEU A 20 -4.14 4.59 17.29
C LEU A 20 -3.11 4.01 16.31
N VAL A 21 -3.45 2.89 15.68
CA VAL A 21 -2.65 2.28 14.61
C VAL A 21 -3.11 2.86 13.26
N LEU A 22 -2.21 3.56 12.59
CA LEU A 22 -2.44 4.07 11.24
C LEU A 22 -2.07 3.02 10.20
N GLY A 23 -2.93 2.84 9.20
CA GLY A 23 -2.66 2.07 8.00
C GLY A 23 -2.08 2.91 6.89
N THR A 24 -1.41 2.20 5.98
CA THR A 24 -0.69 2.76 4.85
C THR A 24 -1.24 2.26 3.52
N SER A 25 -2.37 1.56 3.52
CA SER A 25 -2.96 1.03 2.29
C SER A 25 -3.52 2.19 1.49
N ASN A 26 -3.08 2.29 0.24
CA ASN A 26 -3.62 3.26 -0.70
C ASN A 26 -4.85 2.72 -1.44
N LYS A 27 -5.59 3.59 -2.13
CA LYS A 27 -6.81 3.23 -2.87
C LYS A 27 -6.56 2.08 -3.84
N SER A 28 -5.43 2.09 -4.55
CA SER A 28 -5.09 1.07 -5.54
C SER A 28 -4.97 -0.31 -4.90
N GLU A 29 -4.20 -0.42 -3.82
CA GLU A 29 -4.06 -1.66 -3.02
C GLU A 29 -5.41 -2.13 -2.45
N LEU A 30 -6.21 -1.21 -1.92
CA LEU A 30 -7.52 -1.52 -1.35
C LEU A 30 -8.50 -2.05 -2.41
N CYS A 31 -8.52 -1.47 -3.61
CA CYS A 31 -9.44 -1.84 -4.68
C CYS A 31 -9.22 -3.27 -5.17
N VAL A 32 -7.97 -3.72 -5.27
CA VAL A 32 -7.65 -5.11 -5.67
C VAL A 32 -7.51 -6.06 -4.49
N GLY A 33 -7.68 -5.56 -3.25
CA GLY A 33 -7.52 -6.36 -2.04
C GLY A 33 -6.08 -6.84 -1.82
N TYR A 34 -5.09 -6.12 -2.32
CA TYR A 34 -3.66 -6.45 -2.21
C TYR A 34 -3.13 -6.12 -0.81
N SER A 35 -3.60 -6.88 0.17
CA SER A 35 -3.30 -6.71 1.59
C SER A 35 -3.49 -8.03 2.33
N THR A 36 -2.86 -8.17 3.49
CA THR A 36 -3.23 -9.27 4.39
C THR A 36 -4.39 -8.84 5.28
N LYS A 37 -5.54 -9.48 5.14
CA LYS A 37 -6.66 -9.30 6.09
C LYS A 37 -6.21 -9.58 7.53
N TYR A 38 -6.49 -8.63 8.42
CA TYR A 38 -6.02 -8.59 9.81
C TYR A 38 -4.48 -8.60 9.95
N GLY A 39 -3.75 -8.23 8.90
CA GLY A 39 -2.34 -7.91 8.91
C GLY A 39 -2.16 -6.42 8.77
N ASP A 40 -1.51 -5.99 7.69
CA ASP A 40 -1.37 -4.59 7.28
C ASP A 40 -2.72 -3.87 7.11
N ALA A 41 -3.80 -4.59 6.79
CA ALA A 41 -5.16 -4.05 6.77
C ALA A 41 -5.85 -3.99 8.15
N GLY A 42 -5.25 -4.56 9.20
CA GLY A 42 -5.77 -4.48 10.57
C GLY A 42 -5.28 -3.21 11.23
N VAL A 43 -6.05 -2.13 11.12
CA VAL A 43 -5.68 -0.77 11.57
C VAL A 43 -6.93 0.00 12.01
N ASP A 44 -6.72 1.12 12.70
CA ASP A 44 -7.82 1.98 13.18
C ASP A 44 -8.25 3.02 12.13
N LEU A 45 -7.29 3.56 11.36
CA LEU A 45 -7.51 4.60 10.34
C LEU A 45 -6.62 4.36 9.11
N GLN A 46 -7.16 4.56 7.90
CA GLN A 46 -6.43 4.48 6.63
C GLN A 46 -6.28 5.87 6.02
N LEU A 47 -5.14 6.52 6.25
CA LEU A 47 -4.93 7.91 5.82
C LEU A 47 -4.75 8.06 4.30
N LEU A 48 -4.25 7.01 3.64
CA LEU A 48 -3.97 7.01 2.21
C LEU A 48 -5.08 6.31 1.40
N GLY A 49 -6.14 5.84 2.05
CA GLY A 49 -7.12 4.94 1.46
C GLY A 49 -7.91 5.51 0.27
N ASP A 50 -7.94 6.84 0.13
CA ASP A 50 -8.59 7.53 -0.98
C ASP A 50 -7.62 7.97 -2.08
N LEU A 51 -6.30 7.79 -1.89
CA LEU A 51 -5.28 8.18 -2.85
C LEU A 51 -4.88 7.01 -3.74
N LEU A 52 -4.86 7.21 -5.05
CA LEU A 52 -4.23 6.31 -6.02
C LEU A 52 -2.71 6.22 -5.75
N LYS A 53 -2.07 5.17 -6.25
CA LYS A 53 -0.63 4.97 -6.03
C LYS A 53 0.19 6.13 -6.57
N ARG A 54 -0.15 6.66 -7.74
CA ARG A 54 0.46 7.86 -8.34
C ARG A 54 0.34 9.09 -7.44
N GLU A 55 -0.82 9.27 -6.79
CA GLU A 55 -1.04 10.40 -5.87
C GLU A 55 -0.23 10.24 -4.58
N VAL A 56 0.02 9.01 -4.14
CA VAL A 56 0.96 8.73 -3.03
C VAL A 56 2.40 9.10 -3.43
N TYR A 57 2.83 8.84 -4.66
CA TYR A 57 4.15 9.27 -5.14
C TYR A 57 4.25 10.80 -5.22
N GLU A 58 3.24 11.48 -5.75
CA GLU A 58 3.17 12.94 -5.78
C GLU A 58 3.24 13.55 -4.38
N LEU A 59 2.50 12.98 -3.42
CA LEU A 59 2.55 13.39 -2.02
C LEU A 59 3.93 13.14 -1.40
N ALA A 60 4.58 12.01 -1.71
CA ALA A 60 5.92 11.71 -1.22
C ALA A 60 6.96 12.72 -1.73
N GLN A 61 6.87 13.11 -3.01
CA GLN A 61 7.71 14.16 -3.58
C GLN A 61 7.46 15.51 -2.91
N PHE A 62 6.20 15.87 -2.70
CA PHE A 62 5.83 17.11 -2.01
C PHE A 62 6.36 17.19 -0.56
N LEU A 63 6.44 16.05 0.12
CA LEU A 63 6.96 15.94 1.48
C LEU A 63 8.49 15.73 1.55
N ASP A 64 9.20 15.85 0.44
CA ASP A 64 10.66 15.63 0.34
C ASP A 64 11.10 14.25 0.85
N VAL A 65 10.30 13.20 0.61
CA VAL A 65 10.69 11.83 0.91
C VAL A 65 11.93 11.47 0.08
N PRO A 66 12.96 10.81 0.65
CA PRO A 66 14.17 10.47 -0.09
C PRO A 66 13.91 9.72 -1.40
N GLU A 67 14.60 10.13 -2.46
CA GLU A 67 14.54 9.52 -3.80
C GLU A 67 14.80 8.01 -3.78
N SER A 68 15.62 7.51 -2.85
CA SER A 68 15.88 6.08 -2.69
C SER A 68 14.67 5.28 -2.21
N ILE A 69 13.68 5.94 -1.59
CA ILE A 69 12.40 5.36 -1.19
C ILE A 69 11.40 5.49 -2.33
N ILE A 70 11.30 6.67 -2.96
CA ILE A 70 10.36 6.94 -4.06
C ILE A 70 10.64 6.04 -5.26
N ASN A 71 11.91 5.92 -5.67
CA ASN A 71 12.30 5.14 -6.86
C ASN A 71 12.43 3.63 -6.59
N LYS A 72 12.17 3.18 -5.35
CA LYS A 72 12.22 1.75 -5.03
C LYS A 72 10.96 1.07 -5.58
N PRO A 73 11.08 -0.04 -6.32
CA PRO A 73 9.91 -0.80 -6.76
C PRO A 73 9.02 -1.21 -5.56
N PRO A 74 7.69 -0.97 -5.62
CA PRO A 74 6.76 -1.38 -4.59
C PRO A 74 6.86 -2.87 -4.28
N SER A 75 6.83 -3.21 -2.99
CA SER A 75 7.01 -4.57 -2.50
C SER A 75 6.48 -4.72 -1.08
N GLY A 76 5.71 -5.79 -0.84
CA GLY A 76 5.33 -6.23 0.51
C GLY A 76 6.50 -6.67 1.41
N GLY A 77 7.70 -6.86 0.85
CA GLY A 77 8.92 -7.25 1.57
C GLY A 77 8.79 -8.56 2.37
N LEU A 78 8.01 -9.53 1.88
CA LEU A 78 7.72 -10.81 2.51
C LEU A 78 8.76 -11.89 2.15
N TRP A 79 9.37 -11.81 0.97
CA TRP A 79 10.51 -12.62 0.52
C TRP A 79 11.44 -11.82 -0.40
N SER A 80 12.62 -12.36 -0.69
CA SER A 80 13.62 -11.71 -1.54
C SER A 80 13.15 -11.64 -2.99
N GLY A 81 13.28 -10.47 -3.61
CA GLY A 81 12.89 -10.24 -5.01
C GLY A 81 11.40 -10.04 -5.26
N GLN A 82 10.57 -10.00 -4.20
CA GLN A 82 9.14 -9.71 -4.33
C GLN A 82 8.91 -8.29 -4.88
N THR A 83 7.99 -8.15 -5.83
CA THR A 83 7.46 -6.86 -6.30
C THR A 83 5.94 -6.95 -6.43
N ASP A 84 5.25 -5.85 -6.16
CA ASP A 84 3.78 -5.84 -6.17
C ASP A 84 3.24 -6.07 -7.58
N GLU A 85 3.79 -5.39 -8.58
CA GLU A 85 3.39 -5.54 -9.99
C GLU A 85 3.69 -6.94 -10.54
N GLY A 86 4.77 -7.59 -10.05
CA GLY A 86 5.10 -8.96 -10.42
C GLY A 86 4.09 -9.98 -9.87
N GLU A 87 3.47 -9.71 -8.72
CA GLU A 87 2.42 -10.55 -8.14
C GLU A 87 1.04 -10.24 -8.73
N MET A 88 0.72 -8.96 -8.93
CA MET A 88 -0.57 -8.55 -9.50
C MET A 88 -0.68 -8.89 -10.99
N GLY A 89 0.45 -8.98 -11.71
CA GLY A 89 0.48 -9.21 -13.15
C GLY A 89 0.10 -7.97 -13.97
N LEU A 90 0.15 -6.80 -13.35
CA LEU A 90 -0.18 -5.49 -13.94
C LEU A 90 0.58 -4.39 -13.19
N THR A 91 0.80 -3.27 -13.86
CA THR A 91 1.47 -2.10 -13.29
C THR A 91 0.52 -1.23 -12.46
N TYR A 92 1.06 -0.48 -11.50
CA TYR A 92 0.27 0.52 -10.80
C TYR A 92 -0.26 1.62 -11.73
N GLU A 93 0.46 1.92 -12.82
CA GLU A 93 -0.02 2.88 -13.82
C GLU A 93 -1.29 2.38 -14.51
N GLU A 94 -1.31 1.12 -14.97
CA GLU A 94 -2.51 0.49 -15.55
C GLU A 94 -3.66 0.46 -14.56
N LEU A 95 -3.40 0.07 -13.31
CA LEU A 95 -4.41 0.02 -12.26
C LEU A 95 -4.98 1.39 -11.95
N ASP A 96 -4.12 2.39 -11.74
CA ASP A 96 -4.54 3.74 -11.40
C ASP A 96 -5.32 4.39 -12.54
N ASN A 97 -4.91 4.16 -13.79
CA ASN A 97 -5.64 4.64 -14.97
C ASN A 97 -7.04 4.03 -15.04
N TYR A 98 -7.16 2.71 -14.81
CA TYR A 98 -8.46 2.05 -14.74
C TYR A 98 -9.33 2.60 -13.59
N LEU A 99 -8.76 2.75 -12.39
CA LEU A 99 -9.51 3.26 -11.23
C LEU A 99 -9.92 4.73 -11.37
N ALA A 100 -9.17 5.53 -12.13
CA ALA A 100 -9.47 6.94 -12.37
C ALA A 100 -10.50 7.16 -13.50
N SER A 101 -10.41 6.36 -14.58
CA SER A 101 -11.19 6.58 -15.81
C SER A 101 -12.30 5.55 -16.05
N GLY A 102 -12.19 4.36 -15.47
CA GLY A 102 -13.00 3.19 -15.80
C GLY A 102 -12.57 2.46 -17.08
N GLU A 103 -11.53 2.94 -17.77
CA GLU A 103 -11.03 2.37 -19.02
C GLU A 103 -9.77 1.54 -18.77
N GLY A 104 -9.77 0.30 -19.26
CA GLY A 104 -8.60 -0.59 -19.25
C GLY A 104 -8.00 -0.68 -20.65
N SER A 105 -6.74 -1.09 -20.75
CA SER A 105 -6.17 -1.47 -22.04
C SER A 105 -6.97 -2.64 -22.63
N LEU A 106 -7.29 -2.57 -23.93
CA LEU A 106 -8.09 -3.59 -24.63
C LEU A 106 -7.35 -4.91 -24.86
N GLU A 107 -6.07 -4.99 -24.47
CA GLU A 107 -5.21 -6.14 -24.69
C GLU A 107 -4.95 -6.90 -23.39
N VAL A 108 -5.84 -7.83 -23.08
CA VAL A 108 -5.57 -9.05 -22.29
C VAL A 108 -6.23 -10.24 -23.00
#